data_AF-A0A8C9QSJ8-F1
#
_entry.id   AF-A0A8C9QSJ8-F1
#
_cell.length_a   1.000
_cell.length_b   1.000
_cell.length_c   1.000
_cell.angle_alpha   90.00
_cell.angle_beta   90.00
_cell.angle_gamma   90.00
#
_symmetry.space_group_name_H-M   'P 1'
#
loop_
_entity.id
_entity.type
_entity.pdbx_description
1 polymer ?
#
loop_
_entity_poly.entity_id
_entity_poly.type
_entity_poly.pdbx_seq_one_letter_code
_entity_poly.pdbx_strand_id
1 'polypeptide(L)'
;MERKVAREFRHKVEQLIDNEAEKDYLYDVLRMYHQSMDLPVLVGDLKLVINEPSRLPLFDAIRPLVPLRHQVEYDQLTPKRSRKLKEVRLDRSHPEGLGLSVRGGLEFGCGLFISQIIKDGQADSVGLQIGDEIVRINGYSISSCIHEEVINLIRTKKTVSLKVRHVGMIPVKSSTEEPLKWQFADQFVSESGEKKSSVAGLASVGGKEIKEKKVFLTGMSCVTSGAHISSGPTQKPGIYVSNVKLGSLSAEVGLEVGDQIVEVNGVDFTNLDHKQAVRELKSSRSLTITVLTGAGRELFMTDEERMALEARRELERQELMKQKRLALETNKIIKEQQEKERLWLDAYLNKARLCSIEEAERKHNREWEEDWGPREPPRSPSPGPSPNPKPTPVPKSAPVTNKPRSSGENEGPLDLALEGGIDSPLGKLVVSTIYEGGSADKHGGVVRGDEVLAVNGKILTDATLSEAQNSLARAWNSGGDWIDLVIAMSPPKEYEDEVYVHLPSRVLSMFA
;
A
#
# COMPACT_ATOMS: atom_id res chain seq x y z
N MET A 1 0.55 39.58 2.08
CA MET A 1 0.63 38.68 3.26
C MET A 1 0.82 37.23 2.83
N GLU A 2 0.04 36.75 1.86
CA GLU A 2 0.10 35.37 1.31
C GLU A 2 1.49 34.91 0.80
N ARG A 3 2.23 35.77 0.09
CA ARG A 3 3.57 35.41 -0.42
C ARG A 3 4.61 35.15 0.68
N LYS A 4 4.45 35.75 1.86
CA LYS A 4 5.34 35.52 3.02
C LYS A 4 5.01 34.19 3.69
N VAL A 5 3.72 33.94 3.93
CA VAL A 5 3.22 32.67 4.48
C VAL A 5 3.62 31.48 3.58
N ALA A 6 3.43 31.60 2.27
CA ALA A 6 3.82 30.56 1.31
C ALA A 6 5.33 30.34 1.22
N ARG A 7 6.15 31.34 1.57
CA ARG A 7 7.61 31.19 1.61
C ARG A 7 8.06 30.49 2.89
N GLU A 8 7.51 30.90 4.02
CA GLU A 8 7.77 30.27 5.33
C GLU A 8 7.31 28.81 5.35
N PHE A 9 6.15 28.52 4.76
CA PHE A 9 5.65 27.15 4.60
C PHE A 9 6.62 26.29 3.78
N ARG A 10 7.02 26.74 2.57
CA ARG A 10 7.96 26.01 1.72
C ARG A 10 9.30 25.76 2.40
N HIS A 11 9.81 26.73 3.15
CA HIS A 11 11.05 26.56 3.91
C HIS A 11 10.92 25.48 5.00
N LYS A 12 9.77 25.39 5.68
CA LYS A 12 9.51 24.32 6.65
C LYS A 12 9.36 22.95 5.99
N VAL A 13 8.72 22.87 4.82
CA VAL A 13 8.61 21.63 4.05
C VAL A 13 10.00 21.11 3.69
N GLU A 14 10.86 21.99 3.18
CA GLU A 14 12.25 21.66 2.83
C GLU A 14 13.09 21.18 4.02
N GLN A 15 12.78 21.63 5.24
CA GLN A 15 13.48 21.23 6.45
C GLN A 15 13.00 19.91 7.05
N LEU A 16 11.79 19.47 6.72
CA LEU A 16 11.12 18.36 7.41
C LEU A 16 10.85 17.16 6.49
N ILE A 17 10.90 17.35 5.18
CA ILE A 17 10.66 16.31 4.18
C ILE A 17 11.83 16.34 3.21
N ASP A 18 12.61 15.26 3.16
CA ASP A 18 13.77 15.15 2.27
C ASP A 18 13.39 14.62 0.88
N ASN A 19 12.33 13.81 0.77
CA ASN A 19 11.91 13.17 -0.47
C ASN A 19 11.08 14.12 -1.35
N GLU A 20 11.55 14.41 -2.56
CA GLU A 20 10.85 15.26 -3.54
C GLU A 20 9.45 14.72 -3.89
N ALA A 21 9.27 13.41 -4.02
CA ALA A 21 7.96 12.83 -4.32
C ALA A 21 6.95 13.07 -3.19
N GLU A 22 7.39 13.03 -1.93
CA GLU A 22 6.54 13.36 -0.77
C GLU A 22 6.20 14.85 -0.72
N LYS A 23 7.14 15.73 -1.13
CA LYS A 23 6.90 17.18 -1.24
C LYS A 23 5.88 17.47 -2.33
N ASP A 24 6.03 16.87 -3.51
CA ASP A 24 5.11 17.03 -4.65
C ASP A 24 3.70 16.57 -4.27
N TYR A 25 3.60 15.39 -3.65
CA TYR A 25 2.31 14.90 -3.15
C TYR A 25 1.69 15.85 -2.12
N LEU A 26 2.47 16.38 -1.17
CA LEU A 26 1.99 17.37 -0.20
C LEU A 26 1.45 18.63 -0.89
N TYR A 27 2.13 19.14 -1.91
CA TYR A 27 1.67 20.31 -2.65
C TYR A 27 0.42 20.03 -3.48
N ASP A 28 0.31 18.85 -4.08
CA ASP A 28 -0.87 18.43 -4.84
C ASP A 28 -2.08 18.25 -3.94
N VAL A 29 -1.93 17.63 -2.76
CA VAL A 29 -2.99 17.52 -1.75
C VAL A 29 -3.52 18.90 -1.32
N LEU A 30 -2.62 19.86 -1.07
CA LEU A 30 -3.01 21.24 -0.74
C LEU A 30 -3.73 21.93 -1.92
N ARG A 31 -3.30 21.67 -3.16
CA ARG A 31 -3.95 22.19 -4.37
C ARG A 31 -5.35 21.59 -4.55
N MET A 32 -5.51 20.29 -4.30
CA MET A 32 -6.79 19.59 -4.35
C MET A 32 -7.75 20.15 -3.30
N TYR A 33 -7.28 20.35 -2.06
CA TYR A 33 -8.09 20.98 -1.01
C TYR A 33 -8.57 22.38 -1.41
N HIS A 34 -7.72 23.18 -2.07
CA HIS A 34 -8.13 24.50 -2.54
C HIS A 34 -9.28 24.45 -3.58
N GLN A 35 -9.43 23.34 -4.30
CA GLN A 35 -10.51 23.12 -5.26
C GLN A 35 -11.75 22.51 -4.61
N SER A 36 -11.58 21.47 -3.79
CA SER A 36 -12.68 20.71 -3.19
C SER A 36 -13.26 21.32 -1.92
N MET A 37 -12.44 22.09 -1.18
CA MET A 37 -12.74 22.57 0.17
C MET A 37 -13.06 21.44 1.18
N ASP A 38 -12.67 20.20 0.89
CA ASP A 38 -12.93 19.02 1.72
C ASP A 38 -11.83 18.82 2.76
N LEU A 39 -12.13 19.16 4.01
CA LEU A 39 -11.17 19.14 5.11
C LEU A 39 -10.85 17.74 5.66
N PRO A 40 -11.83 16.83 5.84
CA PRO A 40 -11.55 15.43 6.18
C PRO A 40 -10.61 14.75 5.20
N VAL A 41 -10.81 14.94 3.89
CA VAL A 41 -9.92 14.37 2.85
C VAL A 41 -8.52 14.98 2.96
N LEU A 42 -8.42 16.31 3.08
CA LEU A 42 -7.13 16.98 3.28
C LEU A 42 -6.37 16.38 4.46
N VAL A 43 -6.99 16.26 5.64
CA VAL A 43 -6.29 15.79 6.84
C VAL A 43 -5.91 14.32 6.69
N GLY A 44 -6.75 13.48 6.07
CA GLY A 44 -6.43 12.10 5.75
C GLY A 44 -5.19 11.96 4.88
N ASP A 45 -5.13 12.72 3.79
CA ASP A 45 -4.00 12.70 2.85
C ASP A 45 -2.73 13.28 3.48
N LEU A 46 -2.85 14.35 4.27
CA LEU A 46 -1.73 14.93 5.02
C LEU A 46 -1.10 13.92 6.00
N LYS A 47 -1.90 13.05 6.62
CA LYS A 47 -1.41 12.00 7.54
C LYS A 47 -0.52 10.96 6.83
N LEU A 48 -0.59 10.82 5.50
CA LEU A 48 0.29 9.93 4.74
C LEU A 48 1.71 10.46 4.65
N VAL A 49 1.87 11.79 4.53
CA VAL A 49 3.18 12.45 4.47
C VAL A 49 3.69 12.79 5.86
N ILE A 50 2.81 13.25 6.75
CA ILE A 50 3.12 13.63 8.13
C ILE A 50 3.06 12.36 9.00
N ASN A 51 3.87 11.37 8.65
CA ASN A 51 3.83 10.01 9.19
C ASN A 51 4.83 9.77 10.34
N GLU A 52 5.48 10.81 10.85
CA GLU A 52 6.42 10.73 11.97
C GLU A 52 6.40 12.00 12.86
N PRO A 53 6.84 11.92 14.13
CA PRO A 53 6.76 13.04 15.06
C PRO A 53 7.57 14.28 14.66
N SER A 54 8.67 14.11 13.93
CA SER A 54 9.49 15.21 13.41
C SER A 54 8.69 16.10 12.43
N ARG A 55 7.80 15.50 11.63
CA ARG A 55 7.01 16.16 10.58
C ARG A 55 5.74 16.87 11.07
N LEU A 56 5.23 16.51 12.25
CA LEU A 56 4.04 17.12 12.86
C LEU A 56 4.00 18.67 12.92
N PRO A 57 5.12 19.44 13.03
CA PRO A 57 5.06 20.90 12.91
C PRO A 57 4.49 21.41 11.57
N LEU A 58 4.37 20.54 10.56
CA LEU A 58 3.74 20.87 9.29
C LEU A 58 2.24 21.15 9.45
N PHE A 59 1.52 20.50 10.37
CA PHE A 59 0.11 20.84 10.64
C PHE A 59 -0.03 22.31 11.09
N ASP A 60 0.85 22.78 11.97
CA ASP A 60 0.90 24.19 12.39
C ASP A 60 1.27 25.13 11.24
N ALA A 61 2.08 24.66 10.29
CA ALA A 61 2.52 25.43 9.12
C ALA A 61 1.45 25.50 8.02
N ILE A 62 0.57 24.49 7.92
CA ILE A 62 -0.54 24.41 6.97
C ILE A 62 -1.76 25.19 7.48
N ARG A 63 -1.97 25.25 8.80
CA ARG A 63 -3.09 25.97 9.42
C ARG A 63 -3.35 27.38 8.86
N PRO A 64 -2.35 28.25 8.61
CA PRO A 64 -2.57 29.57 8.01
C PRO A 64 -3.02 29.54 6.53
N LEU A 65 -2.83 28.43 5.83
CA LEU A 65 -3.29 28.21 4.46
C LEU A 65 -4.76 27.77 4.41
N VAL A 66 -5.30 27.27 5.54
CA VAL A 66 -6.69 26.85 5.68
C VAL A 66 -7.59 28.09 5.92
N PRO A 67 -8.69 28.27 5.15
CA PRO A 67 -9.64 29.36 5.36
C PRO A 67 -10.15 29.43 6.79
N LEU A 68 -10.33 30.65 7.33
CA LEU A 68 -10.77 30.87 8.73
C LEU A 68 -12.00 30.05 9.13
N ARG A 69 -12.97 29.90 8.21
CA ARG A 69 -14.19 29.11 8.42
C ARG A 69 -13.94 27.62 8.72
N HIS A 70 -12.83 27.06 8.24
CA HIS A 70 -12.47 25.64 8.41
C HIS A 70 -11.41 25.43 9.50
N GLN A 71 -10.85 26.50 10.10
CA GLN A 71 -9.76 26.36 11.06
C GLN A 71 -10.15 25.65 12.36
N VAL A 72 -11.40 25.80 12.81
CA VAL A 72 -11.89 25.12 14.02
C VAL A 72 -12.00 23.62 13.77
N GLU A 73 -12.57 23.23 12.62
CA GLU A 73 -12.70 21.83 12.21
C GLU A 73 -11.31 21.21 11.95
N TYR A 74 -10.38 21.97 11.37
CA TYR A 74 -9.00 21.53 11.15
C TYR A 74 -8.30 21.18 12.47
N ASP A 75 -8.48 22.01 13.50
CA ASP A 75 -7.93 21.75 14.85
C ASP A 75 -8.56 20.54 15.54
N GLN A 76 -9.76 20.13 15.14
CA GLN A 76 -10.42 18.94 15.67
C GLN A 76 -9.90 17.66 14.99
N LEU A 77 -9.60 17.74 13.69
CA LEU A 77 -9.12 16.60 12.89
C LEU A 77 -7.61 16.38 12.99
N THR A 78 -6.84 17.42 13.29
CA THR A 78 -5.38 17.33 13.44
C THR A 78 -4.98 16.96 14.87
N PRO A 79 -3.91 16.17 15.04
CA PRO A 79 -3.45 15.78 16.37
C PRO A 79 -2.95 17.01 17.13
N LYS A 80 -3.46 17.17 18.35
CA LYS A 80 -3.04 18.26 19.23
C LYS A 80 -1.62 17.98 19.69
N ARG A 81 -0.75 18.97 19.58
CA ARG A 81 0.62 18.91 20.10
C ARG A 81 0.77 19.91 21.23
N SER A 82 1.45 19.51 22.30
CA SER A 82 1.86 20.43 23.36
C SER A 82 3.37 20.42 23.55
N ARG A 83 3.98 21.61 23.48
CA ARG A 83 5.37 21.81 23.90
C ARG A 83 5.51 21.96 25.42
N LYS A 84 4.41 22.18 26.14
CA LYS A 84 4.41 22.31 27.60
C LYS A 84 4.43 20.93 28.22
N LEU A 85 5.39 20.71 29.13
CA LEU A 85 5.45 19.49 29.92
C LEU A 85 4.38 19.52 31.00
N LYS A 86 3.66 18.41 31.14
CA LYS A 86 2.70 18.15 32.22
C LYS A 86 3.35 17.23 33.24
N GLU A 87 3.35 17.62 34.51
CA GLU A 87 3.81 16.75 35.60
C GLU A 87 2.59 16.12 36.28
N VAL A 88 2.60 14.80 36.44
CA VAL A 88 1.59 14.05 37.18
C VAL A 88 2.26 13.14 38.19
N ARG A 89 1.54 12.81 39.26
CA ARG A 89 1.99 11.86 40.28
C ARG A 89 0.98 10.73 40.36
N LEU A 90 1.47 9.51 40.33
CA LEU A 90 0.67 8.30 40.44
C LEU A 90 1.15 7.45 41.60
N ASP A 91 0.22 6.87 42.33
CA ASP A 91 0.45 5.92 43.40
C ASP A 91 0.37 4.48 42.91
N ARG A 92 1.45 3.72 43.12
CA ARG A 92 1.51 2.29 42.77
C ARG A 92 0.80 1.40 43.77
N SER A 93 0.47 1.87 44.98
CA SER A 93 -0.38 1.11 45.91
C SER A 93 -1.87 1.17 45.57
N HIS A 94 -2.26 1.90 44.54
CA HIS A 94 -3.65 1.91 44.08
C HIS A 94 -4.09 0.49 43.65
N PRO A 95 -5.29 0.02 44.02
CA PRO A 95 -5.74 -1.36 43.75
C PRO A 95 -5.72 -1.75 42.27
N GLU A 96 -5.95 -0.80 41.37
CA GLU A 96 -5.94 -0.98 39.92
C GLU A 96 -4.59 -0.63 39.26
N GLY A 97 -3.55 -0.44 40.09
CA GLY A 97 -2.24 0.01 39.66
C GLY A 97 -2.26 1.43 39.08
N LEU A 98 -1.38 1.67 38.11
CA LEU A 98 -1.22 2.98 37.48
C LEU A 98 -2.30 3.28 36.43
N GLY A 99 -2.93 2.25 35.86
CA GLY A 99 -3.96 2.40 34.82
C GLY A 99 -3.43 2.86 33.46
N LEU A 100 -2.16 2.58 33.13
CA LEU A 100 -1.53 2.92 31.85
C LEU A 100 -0.60 1.82 31.36
N SER A 101 -0.45 1.72 30.04
CA SER A 101 0.55 0.87 29.38
C SER A 101 1.54 1.73 28.61
N VAL A 102 2.82 1.37 28.66
CA VAL A 102 3.90 2.09 27.97
C VAL A 102 4.59 1.22 26.94
N ARG A 103 5.17 1.85 25.91
CA ARG A 103 6.00 1.20 24.90
C ARG A 103 7.11 2.11 24.40
N GLY A 104 8.04 1.54 23.63
CA GLY A 104 9.23 2.23 23.18
C GLY A 104 10.37 2.09 24.20
N GLY A 105 11.42 2.88 24.02
CA GLY A 105 12.71 2.69 24.68
C GLY A 105 13.85 2.85 23.69
N LEU A 106 15.04 3.17 24.22
CA LEU A 106 16.22 3.46 23.40
C LEU A 106 16.54 2.34 22.40
N GLU A 107 16.35 1.08 22.78
CA GLU A 107 16.59 -0.10 21.95
C GLU A 107 15.70 -0.15 20.70
N PHE A 108 14.58 0.56 20.71
CA PHE A 108 13.67 0.68 19.57
C PHE A 108 13.92 1.96 18.77
N GLY A 109 14.91 2.77 19.14
CA GLY A 109 15.21 4.04 18.47
C GLY A 109 14.16 5.13 18.68
N CYS A 110 13.34 5.02 19.73
CA CYS A 110 12.29 6.00 20.04
C CYS A 110 12.19 6.27 21.55
N GLY A 111 11.49 7.35 21.91
CA GLY A 111 11.15 7.64 23.31
C GLY A 111 10.16 6.65 23.91
N LEU A 112 9.71 6.92 25.14
CA LEU A 112 8.72 6.10 25.82
C LEU A 112 7.33 6.74 25.70
N PHE A 113 6.34 5.99 25.20
CA PHE A 113 5.00 6.50 24.91
C PHE A 113 3.92 5.72 25.66
N ILE A 114 2.89 6.44 26.12
CA ILE A 114 1.68 5.85 26.66
C ILE A 114 0.82 5.33 25.52
N SER A 115 0.63 4.01 25.46
CA SER A 115 -0.13 3.36 24.40
C SER A 115 -1.55 2.99 24.77
N GLN A 116 -1.83 2.80 26.06
CA GLN A 116 -3.18 2.51 26.55
C GLN A 116 -3.38 3.19 27.89
N ILE A 117 -4.64 3.57 28.13
CA ILE A 117 -5.10 4.13 29.39
C ILE A 117 -6.38 3.41 29.77
N ILE A 118 -6.44 2.95 31.02
CA ILE A 118 -7.64 2.36 31.60
C ILE A 118 -8.60 3.49 31.90
N LYS A 119 -9.77 3.46 31.25
CA LYS A 119 -10.84 4.44 31.48
C LYS A 119 -11.25 4.44 32.95
N ASP A 120 -11.47 5.63 33.51
CA ASP A 120 -11.80 5.86 34.92
C ASP A 120 -10.69 5.40 35.89
N GLY A 121 -9.53 4.96 35.37
CA GLY A 121 -8.37 4.59 36.15
C GLY A 121 -7.57 5.78 36.63
N GLN A 122 -6.48 5.50 37.34
CA GLN A 122 -5.66 6.55 37.95
C GLN A 122 -4.98 7.46 36.92
N ALA A 123 -4.40 6.89 35.85
CA ALA A 123 -3.79 7.63 34.75
C ALA A 123 -4.80 8.54 34.03
N ASP A 124 -6.01 8.04 33.80
CA ASP A 124 -7.11 8.80 33.17
C ASP A 124 -7.55 9.96 34.07
N SER A 125 -7.71 9.70 35.37
CA SER A 125 -8.10 10.70 36.36
C SER A 125 -7.12 11.88 36.47
N VAL A 126 -5.82 11.64 36.28
CA VAL A 126 -4.82 12.72 36.22
C VAL A 126 -4.69 13.35 34.83
N GLY A 127 -5.46 12.88 33.86
CA GLY A 127 -5.55 13.36 32.49
C GLY A 127 -4.33 13.03 31.64
N LEU A 128 -3.68 11.89 31.87
CA LEU A 128 -2.76 11.35 30.88
C LEU A 128 -3.55 10.95 29.63
N GLN A 129 -2.90 10.97 28.47
CA GLN A 129 -3.55 10.64 27.20
C GLN A 129 -2.71 9.64 26.40
N ILE A 130 -3.37 8.83 25.58
CA ILE A 130 -2.68 8.00 24.59
C ILE A 130 -1.94 8.94 23.62
N GLY A 131 -0.67 8.62 23.33
CA GLY A 131 0.20 9.47 22.53
C GLY A 131 0.99 10.50 23.35
N ASP A 132 0.91 10.43 24.67
CA ASP A 132 1.83 11.14 25.56
C ASP A 132 3.20 10.45 25.57
N GLU A 133 4.26 11.24 25.36
CA GLU A 133 5.64 10.82 25.55
C GLU A 133 6.07 11.13 26.98
N ILE A 134 6.55 10.11 27.70
CA ILE A 134 7.16 10.28 29.03
C ILE A 134 8.60 10.74 28.82
N VAL A 135 8.92 11.93 29.33
CA VAL A 135 10.23 12.58 29.17
C VAL A 135 11.08 12.42 30.43
N ARG A 136 10.44 12.41 31.60
CA ARG A 136 11.13 12.18 32.89
C ARG A 136 10.32 11.31 33.83
N ILE A 137 11.03 10.53 34.64
CA ILE A 137 10.46 9.70 35.70
C ILE A 137 11.22 10.00 36.99
N ASN A 138 10.50 10.40 38.04
CA ASN A 138 11.05 10.72 39.35
C ASN A 138 12.20 11.77 39.32
N GLY A 139 12.17 12.67 38.32
CA GLY A 139 13.18 13.71 38.11
C GLY A 139 14.30 13.34 37.13
N TYR A 140 14.47 12.05 36.81
CA TYR A 140 15.51 11.57 35.90
C TYR A 140 15.05 11.66 34.45
N SER A 141 15.97 12.06 33.56
CA SER A 141 15.77 11.96 32.11
C SER A 141 15.85 10.52 31.67
N ILE A 142 14.93 10.09 30.81
CA ILE A 142 14.86 8.70 30.31
C ILE A 142 15.21 8.58 28.82
N SER A 143 15.76 9.64 28.21
CA SER A 143 16.11 9.70 26.79
C SER A 143 17.10 8.63 26.33
N SER A 144 17.91 8.10 27.25
CA SER A 144 18.97 7.13 26.98
C SER A 144 18.75 5.81 27.72
N CYS A 145 17.52 5.56 28.18
CA CYS A 145 17.18 4.35 28.89
C CYS A 145 16.51 3.35 27.96
N ILE A 146 16.86 2.07 28.08
CA ILE A 146 16.11 0.99 27.44
C ILE A 146 14.78 0.76 28.16
N HIS A 147 13.82 0.10 27.52
CA HIS A 147 12.49 -0.12 28.08
C HIS A 147 12.55 -0.72 29.49
N GLU A 148 13.37 -1.76 29.69
CA GLU A 148 13.50 -2.45 30.98
C GLU A 148 13.96 -1.51 32.10
N GLU A 149 14.97 -0.67 31.84
CA GLU A 149 15.47 0.32 32.81
C GLU A 149 14.39 1.32 33.21
N VAL A 150 13.57 1.73 32.25
CA VAL A 150 12.45 2.65 32.49
C VAL A 150 11.38 2.00 33.36
N ILE A 151 11.01 0.75 33.09
CA ILE A 151 10.07 -0.01 33.93
C ILE A 151 10.63 -0.16 35.35
N ASN A 152 11.92 -0.49 35.48
CA ASN A 152 12.58 -0.57 36.77
C ASN A 152 12.56 0.77 37.51
N LEU A 153 12.78 1.90 36.80
CA LEU A 153 12.73 3.24 37.36
C LEU A 153 11.33 3.61 37.88
N ILE A 154 10.26 3.25 37.15
CA ILE A 154 8.87 3.39 37.62
C ILE A 154 8.65 2.56 38.89
N ARG A 155 9.27 1.37 38.96
CA ARG A 155 9.12 0.44 40.09
C ARG A 155 9.94 0.80 41.33
N THR A 156 10.83 1.78 41.28
CA THR A 156 11.70 2.15 42.42
C THR A 156 10.98 2.75 43.63
N LYS A 157 9.89 3.50 43.42
CA LYS A 157 9.19 4.24 44.47
C LYS A 157 7.71 3.83 44.53
N LYS A 158 7.06 4.06 45.68
CA LYS A 158 5.60 3.87 45.84
C LYS A 158 4.82 4.88 44.99
N THR A 159 5.21 6.15 45.05
CA THR A 159 4.68 7.20 44.19
C THR A 159 5.65 7.50 43.06
N VAL A 160 5.16 7.48 41.82
CA VAL A 160 5.92 7.83 40.62
C VAL A 160 5.51 9.24 40.15
N SER A 161 6.49 10.12 39.94
CA SER A 161 6.28 11.40 39.24
C SER A 161 6.66 11.25 37.78
N LEU A 162 5.73 11.52 36.86
CA LEU A 162 5.95 11.50 35.42
C LEU A 162 5.87 12.91 34.88
N LYS A 163 6.86 13.32 34.08
CA LYS A 163 6.74 14.51 33.21
C LYS A 163 6.52 14.05 31.78
N VAL A 164 5.38 14.43 31.22
CA VAL A 164 4.95 14.01 29.90
C VAL A 164 4.81 15.19 28.95
N ARG A 165 4.93 14.94 27.65
CA ARG A 165 4.56 15.87 26.58
C ARG A 165 3.57 15.17 25.65
N HIS A 166 2.53 15.88 25.23
CA HIS A 166 1.55 15.31 24.30
C HIS A 166 2.06 15.41 22.86
N VAL A 167 2.25 14.26 22.20
CA VAL A 167 2.73 14.14 20.82
C VAL A 167 1.59 13.76 19.86
N GLY A 168 0.71 12.85 20.27
CA GLY A 168 -0.43 12.39 19.47
C GLY A 168 -0.12 11.23 18.51
N MET A 169 1.06 10.63 18.61
CA MET A 169 1.48 9.46 17.82
C MET A 169 2.08 8.37 18.72
N ILE A 170 2.02 7.13 18.24
CA ILE A 170 2.46 5.92 18.94
C ILE A 170 3.45 5.15 18.05
N PRO A 171 4.62 4.73 18.58
CA PRO A 171 5.54 3.87 17.86
C PRO A 171 4.99 2.45 17.74
N VAL A 172 5.14 1.84 16.56
CA VAL A 172 4.71 0.49 16.23
C VAL A 172 5.82 -0.23 15.49
N LYS A 173 6.20 -1.41 16.00
CA LYS A 173 7.17 -2.32 15.39
C LYS A 173 6.66 -3.75 15.59
N SER A 174 6.28 -4.42 14.50
CA SER A 174 5.65 -5.76 14.47
C SER A 174 6.66 -6.90 14.61
N SER A 175 7.88 -6.72 14.10
CA SER A 175 8.97 -7.69 14.16
C SER A 175 10.32 -6.99 14.31
N THR A 176 11.38 -7.73 14.67
CA THR A 176 12.74 -7.17 14.75
C THR A 176 13.27 -6.69 13.39
N GLU A 177 12.80 -7.31 12.31
CA GLU A 177 13.20 -7.06 10.92
C GLU A 177 12.48 -5.85 10.30
N GLU A 178 11.28 -5.52 10.77
CA GLU A 178 10.54 -4.37 10.26
C GLU A 178 11.07 -3.03 10.81
N PRO A 179 11.08 -1.96 9.99
CA PRO A 179 11.44 -0.63 10.44
C PRO A 179 10.39 -0.10 11.44
N LEU A 180 10.84 0.78 12.33
CA LEU A 180 9.95 1.49 13.25
C LEU A 180 8.98 2.36 12.45
N LYS A 181 7.68 2.18 12.69
CA LYS A 181 6.60 2.99 12.10
C LYS A 181 5.90 3.78 13.20
N TRP A 182 5.22 4.86 12.82
CA TRP A 182 4.39 5.63 13.74
C TRP A 182 2.93 5.60 13.30
N GLN A 183 2.03 5.47 14.26
CA GLN A 183 0.59 5.56 14.04
C GLN A 183 0.01 6.70 14.85
N PHE A 184 -1.02 7.36 14.34
CA PHE A 184 -1.75 8.36 15.13
C PHE A 184 -2.54 7.70 16.26
N ALA A 185 -2.64 8.39 17.40
CA ALA A 185 -3.32 7.85 18.58
C ALA A 185 -4.80 7.49 18.31
N ASP A 186 -5.48 8.20 17.41
CA ASP A 186 -6.87 7.92 17.01
C ASP A 186 -6.98 6.58 16.25
N GLN A 187 -6.13 6.35 15.27
CA GLN A 187 -6.06 5.10 14.50
C GLN A 187 -5.64 3.92 15.39
N PHE A 188 -4.70 4.16 16.31
CA PHE A 188 -4.23 3.14 17.25
C PHE A 188 -5.35 2.65 18.21
N VAL A 189 -6.26 3.56 18.61
CA VAL A 189 -7.43 3.21 19.42
C VAL A 189 -8.50 2.50 18.58
N SER A 190 -8.71 2.86 17.32
CA SER A 190 -9.68 2.19 16.44
C SER A 190 -9.37 0.71 16.19
N GLU A 191 -8.09 0.30 16.24
CA GLU A 191 -7.71 -1.13 16.20
C GLU A 191 -7.93 -1.85 17.55
N SER A 192 -7.99 -1.12 18.67
CA SER A 192 -8.07 -1.68 20.02
C SER A 192 -9.42 -1.47 20.73
N GLY A 193 -10.32 -0.64 20.20
CA GLY A 193 -11.61 -0.29 20.80
C GLY A 193 -12.73 -0.21 19.76
N GLU A 194 -13.82 -0.93 20.03
CA GLU A 194 -15.09 -0.96 19.28
C GLU A 194 -15.18 -1.88 18.05
N LYS A 195 -15.22 -3.21 18.28
CA LYS A 195 -16.12 -4.06 17.48
C LYS A 195 -17.57 -3.73 17.86
N LYS A 196 -18.16 -2.71 17.24
CA LYS A 196 -19.61 -2.61 17.05
C LYS A 196 -19.94 -2.99 15.61
N SER A 197 -20.86 -3.94 15.53
CA SER A 197 -21.48 -4.46 14.31
C SER A 197 -21.91 -3.35 13.34
N SER A 198 -21.28 -3.32 12.18
CA SER A 198 -21.99 -3.13 10.90
C SER A 198 -21.20 -3.82 9.80
N VAL A 199 -21.90 -4.75 9.15
CA VAL A 199 -21.48 -5.57 8.01
C VAL A 199 -20.97 -4.71 6.86
N ALA A 200 -19.73 -4.95 6.45
CA ALA A 200 -19.29 -5.04 5.06
C ALA A 200 -17.93 -5.78 5.02
N GLY A 201 -17.89 -6.94 4.34
CA GLY A 201 -16.75 -7.87 4.29
C GLY A 201 -15.46 -7.22 3.77
N LEU A 202 -14.28 -7.71 4.13
CA LEU A 202 -13.83 -9.10 3.98
C LEU A 202 -12.87 -9.51 5.12
N ALA A 203 -12.88 -10.81 5.40
CA ALA A 203 -12.37 -11.47 6.59
C ALA A 203 -10.87 -11.29 6.86
N SER A 204 -10.53 -10.91 8.10
CA SER A 204 -9.33 -11.40 8.78
C SER A 204 -9.78 -12.46 9.78
N VAL A 205 -9.86 -13.70 9.31
CA VAL A 205 -10.01 -14.91 10.14
C VAL A 205 -8.70 -15.64 10.03
N GLY A 206 -7.98 -15.79 11.15
CA GLY A 206 -6.76 -16.61 11.18
C GLY A 206 -5.87 -16.44 12.41
N GLY A 207 -6.02 -15.36 13.17
CA GLY A 207 -5.43 -15.25 14.50
C GLY A 207 -6.51 -15.48 15.56
N LYS A 208 -6.45 -16.58 16.33
CA LYS A 208 -7.14 -16.59 17.63
C LYS A 208 -6.46 -15.49 18.46
N GLU A 209 -7.08 -14.30 18.51
CA GLU A 209 -6.66 -13.17 19.34
C GLU A 209 -6.28 -13.69 20.74
N ILE A 210 -5.07 -13.39 21.21
CA ILE A 210 -4.66 -13.66 22.58
C ILE A 210 -5.46 -12.68 23.46
N LYS A 211 -6.43 -13.21 24.21
CA LYS A 211 -7.28 -12.41 25.11
C LYS A 211 -6.95 -12.73 26.55
N GLU A 212 -6.90 -11.70 27.39
CA GLU A 212 -6.87 -11.89 28.85
C GLU A 212 -8.22 -12.46 29.32
N LYS A 213 -8.15 -13.53 30.11
CA LYS A 213 -9.31 -14.21 30.70
C LYS A 213 -9.05 -14.41 32.18
N LYS A 214 -9.96 -13.92 33.03
CA LYS A 214 -9.91 -14.15 34.48
C LYS A 214 -10.87 -15.28 34.85
N VAL A 215 -10.37 -16.31 35.53
CA VAL A 215 -11.14 -17.48 35.97
C VAL A 215 -11.06 -17.63 37.48
N PHE A 216 -12.14 -18.13 38.08
CA PHE A 216 -12.27 -18.34 39.52
C PHE A 216 -12.44 -19.84 39.77
N LEU A 217 -11.51 -20.42 40.51
CA LEU A 217 -11.51 -21.84 40.89
C LEU A 217 -11.67 -21.94 42.40
N THR A 218 -12.73 -22.60 42.86
CA THR A 218 -12.99 -22.83 44.29
C THR A 218 -13.09 -24.34 44.55
N GLY A 219 -12.15 -24.90 45.32
CA GLY A 219 -12.01 -26.34 45.56
C GLY A 219 -10.62 -26.74 46.07
N MET A 220 -10.36 -28.03 46.30
CA MET A 220 -9.00 -28.51 46.63
C MET A 220 -8.05 -28.22 45.45
N SER A 221 -7.11 -27.26 45.63
CA SER A 221 -6.01 -26.76 44.75
C SER A 221 -6.08 -27.01 43.23
N CYS A 222 -5.77 -26.03 42.36
CA CYS A 222 -5.93 -26.22 40.90
C CYS A 222 -5.11 -27.39 40.32
N VAL A 223 -3.94 -27.68 40.88
CA VAL A 223 -3.08 -28.80 40.45
C VAL A 223 -3.74 -30.15 40.73
N THR A 224 -4.65 -30.21 41.72
CA THR A 224 -5.50 -31.38 41.99
C THR A 224 -6.87 -31.30 41.29
N SER A 225 -7.21 -30.16 40.68
CA SER A 225 -8.50 -29.88 40.04
C SER A 225 -8.48 -30.09 38.51
N GLY A 226 -7.53 -30.87 37.99
CA GLY A 226 -7.55 -31.39 36.62
C GLY A 226 -6.84 -30.56 35.55
N ALA A 227 -6.11 -29.48 35.89
CA ALA A 227 -5.20 -28.80 34.97
C ALA A 227 -3.73 -29.09 35.30
N HIS A 228 -2.94 -29.36 34.27
CA HIS A 228 -1.49 -29.47 34.34
C HIS A 228 -0.83 -28.20 33.83
N ILE A 229 0.26 -27.81 34.48
CA ILE A 229 1.07 -26.67 34.06
C ILE A 229 2.47 -27.12 33.67
N SER A 230 3.07 -26.41 32.73
CA SER A 230 4.43 -26.63 32.25
C SER A 230 5.14 -25.29 32.11
N SER A 231 6.44 -25.28 32.35
CA SER A 231 7.25 -24.10 32.07
C SER A 231 7.58 -24.04 30.58
N GLY A 232 7.46 -22.85 30.00
CA GLY A 232 7.82 -22.62 28.61
C GLY A 232 9.33 -22.75 28.37
N PRO A 233 9.75 -22.97 27.12
CA PRO A 233 11.15 -23.03 26.73
C PRO A 233 11.83 -21.66 26.92
N THR A 234 13.16 -21.63 26.84
CA THR A 234 13.96 -20.39 26.99
C THR A 234 13.58 -19.30 25.98
N GLN A 235 13.08 -19.68 24.79
CA GLN A 235 12.61 -18.77 23.75
C GLN A 235 11.25 -18.14 24.07
N LYS A 236 10.48 -18.75 24.98
CA LYS A 236 9.14 -18.30 25.38
C LYS A 236 8.89 -18.65 26.85
N PRO A 237 9.56 -17.94 27.78
CA PRO A 237 9.50 -18.25 29.21
C PRO A 237 8.13 -17.89 29.79
N GLY A 238 7.69 -18.67 30.77
CA GLY A 238 6.41 -18.48 31.45
C GLY A 238 5.82 -19.80 31.95
N ILE A 239 4.66 -19.71 32.61
CA ILE A 239 3.89 -20.88 33.06
C ILE A 239 2.68 -21.05 32.16
N TYR A 240 2.57 -22.20 31.51
CA TYR A 240 1.53 -22.51 30.54
C TYR A 240 0.70 -23.70 30.99
N VAL A 241 -0.57 -23.71 30.61
CA VAL A 241 -1.46 -24.86 30.76
C VAL A 241 -1.11 -25.88 29.70
N SER A 242 -0.61 -27.04 30.11
CA SER A 242 -0.19 -28.11 29.20
C SER A 242 -1.25 -29.18 28.98
N ASN A 243 -2.16 -29.36 29.94
CA ASN A 243 -3.27 -30.30 29.80
C ASN A 243 -4.45 -29.87 30.68
N VAL A 244 -5.67 -30.07 30.21
CA VAL A 244 -6.89 -29.86 30.98
C VAL A 244 -7.76 -31.11 30.84
N LYS A 245 -7.98 -31.79 31.97
CA LYS A 245 -8.81 -33.00 32.02
C LYS A 245 -10.27 -32.64 31.72
N LEU A 246 -10.87 -33.38 30.80
CA LEU A 246 -12.28 -33.23 30.45
C LEU A 246 -13.19 -33.47 31.67
N GLY A 247 -14.17 -32.58 31.89
CA GLY A 247 -15.08 -32.65 33.04
C GLY A 247 -14.47 -32.22 34.38
N SER A 248 -13.30 -31.58 34.36
CA SER A 248 -12.70 -30.98 35.55
C SER A 248 -13.18 -29.54 35.77
N LEU A 249 -13.07 -29.02 37.00
CA LEU A 249 -13.34 -27.61 37.30
C LEU A 249 -12.54 -26.67 36.40
N SER A 250 -11.33 -27.07 36.03
CA SER A 250 -10.47 -26.31 35.11
C SER A 250 -11.06 -26.23 33.70
N ALA A 251 -11.69 -27.29 33.22
CA ALA A 251 -12.41 -27.30 31.94
C ALA A 251 -13.71 -26.48 32.02
N GLU A 252 -14.45 -26.56 33.13
CA GLU A 252 -15.72 -25.83 33.32
C GLU A 252 -15.53 -24.32 33.36
N VAL A 253 -14.44 -23.83 33.98
CA VAL A 253 -14.08 -22.41 33.91
C VAL A 253 -13.48 -22.00 32.56
N GLY A 254 -13.29 -22.98 31.66
CA GLY A 254 -12.81 -22.82 30.30
C GLY A 254 -11.32 -22.51 30.20
N LEU A 255 -10.48 -23.07 31.07
CA LEU A 255 -9.05 -23.12 30.80
C LEU A 255 -8.80 -24.07 29.62
N GLU A 256 -7.94 -23.65 28.70
CA GLU A 256 -7.56 -24.43 27.52
C GLU A 256 -6.06 -24.72 27.54
N VAL A 257 -5.66 -25.77 26.81
CA VAL A 257 -4.25 -26.05 26.56
C VAL A 257 -3.62 -24.91 25.76
N GLY A 258 -2.44 -24.47 26.20
CA GLY A 258 -1.73 -23.33 25.66
C GLY A 258 -2.06 -21.99 26.31
N ASP A 259 -2.98 -21.93 27.28
CA ASP A 259 -3.20 -20.70 28.05
C ASP A 259 -1.97 -20.37 28.91
N GLN A 260 -1.52 -19.12 28.90
CA GLN A 260 -0.42 -18.68 29.77
C GLN A 260 -0.98 -18.08 31.06
N ILE A 261 -0.53 -18.57 32.21
CA ILE A 261 -0.90 -18.02 33.52
C ILE A 261 -0.02 -16.80 33.78
N VAL A 262 -0.64 -15.63 33.90
CA VAL A 262 0.07 -14.36 34.15
C VAL A 262 -0.11 -13.85 35.57
N GLU A 263 -1.19 -14.22 36.25
CA GLU A 263 -1.42 -13.85 37.65
C GLU A 263 -2.27 -14.89 38.37
N VAL A 264 -1.99 -15.13 39.65
CA VAL A 264 -2.84 -15.91 40.55
C VAL A 264 -2.98 -15.21 41.89
N ASN A 265 -4.22 -14.93 42.32
CA ASN A 265 -4.52 -14.27 43.59
C ASN A 265 -3.73 -12.95 43.81
N GLY A 266 -3.46 -12.21 42.73
CA GLY A 266 -2.65 -10.99 42.77
C GLY A 266 -1.13 -11.20 42.80
N VAL A 267 -0.66 -12.45 42.73
CA VAL A 267 0.76 -12.79 42.54
C VAL A 267 1.05 -12.90 41.06
N ASP A 268 2.10 -12.22 40.58
CA ASP A 268 2.56 -12.25 39.19
C ASP A 268 3.25 -13.60 38.86
N PHE A 269 2.86 -14.22 37.74
CA PHE A 269 3.34 -15.52 37.26
C PHE A 269 4.22 -15.43 36.00
N THR A 270 4.46 -14.23 35.48
CA THR A 270 5.21 -14.03 34.23
C THR A 270 6.66 -14.53 34.31
N ASN A 271 7.32 -14.34 35.46
CA ASN A 271 8.73 -14.69 35.67
C ASN A 271 8.95 -15.70 36.81
N LEU A 272 7.91 -16.44 37.21
CA LEU A 272 8.04 -17.43 38.27
C LEU A 272 8.68 -18.73 37.77
N ASP A 273 9.50 -19.33 38.63
CA ASP A 273 9.99 -20.68 38.38
C ASP A 273 8.85 -21.71 38.58
N HIS A 274 8.99 -22.88 37.95
CA HIS A 274 7.97 -23.94 38.02
C HIS A 274 7.61 -24.34 39.46
N LYS A 275 8.60 -24.41 40.35
CA LYS A 275 8.42 -24.90 41.73
C LYS A 275 7.66 -23.88 42.57
N GLN A 276 7.94 -22.59 42.38
CA GLN A 276 7.25 -21.46 42.99
C GLN A 276 5.82 -21.40 42.48
N ALA A 277 5.61 -21.47 41.16
CA ALA A 277 4.28 -21.48 40.57
C ALA A 277 3.41 -22.62 41.13
N VAL A 278 3.95 -23.84 41.22
CA VAL A 278 3.24 -24.99 41.82
C VAL A 278 2.93 -24.76 43.31
N ARG A 279 3.83 -24.13 44.07
CA ARG A 279 3.62 -23.81 45.49
C ARG A 279 2.49 -22.80 45.65
N GLU A 280 2.50 -21.72 44.87
CA GLU A 280 1.49 -20.67 44.93
C GLU A 280 0.11 -21.19 44.52
N LEU A 281 0.04 -21.99 43.45
CA LEU A 281 -1.18 -22.67 43.02
C LEU A 281 -1.74 -23.68 44.03
N LYS A 282 -0.89 -24.19 44.94
CA LYS A 282 -1.29 -25.11 46.03
C LYS A 282 -1.53 -24.40 47.37
N SER A 283 -1.18 -23.11 47.47
CA SER A 283 -1.25 -22.36 48.73
C SER A 283 -2.68 -22.07 49.18
N SER A 284 -3.64 -22.02 48.25
CA SER A 284 -5.02 -21.64 48.52
C SER A 284 -6.03 -22.63 47.93
N ARG A 285 -7.20 -22.71 48.58
CA ARG A 285 -8.38 -23.46 48.10
C ARG A 285 -9.29 -22.63 47.19
N SER A 286 -9.01 -21.33 47.07
CA SER A 286 -9.67 -20.44 46.13
C SER A 286 -8.61 -19.68 45.35
N LEU A 287 -8.69 -19.78 44.04
CA LEU A 287 -7.72 -19.21 43.11
C LEU A 287 -8.45 -18.33 42.10
N THR A 288 -8.06 -17.07 42.04
CA THR A 288 -8.39 -16.14 40.96
C THR A 288 -7.21 -16.12 40.01
N ILE A 289 -7.37 -16.70 38.83
CA ILE A 289 -6.28 -16.85 37.86
C ILE A 289 -6.57 -15.95 36.67
N THR A 290 -5.60 -15.13 36.29
CA THR A 290 -5.62 -14.38 35.03
C THR A 290 -4.73 -15.11 34.02
N VAL A 291 -5.28 -15.43 32.86
CA VAL A 291 -4.59 -16.13 31.77
C VAL A 291 -4.62 -15.36 30.46
N LEU A 292 -3.58 -15.50 29.65
CA LEU A 292 -3.57 -15.10 28.24
C LEU A 292 -3.99 -16.30 27.39
N THR A 293 -5.18 -16.20 26.81
CA THR A 293 -5.82 -17.33 26.11
C THR A 293 -5.02 -17.77 24.89
N GLY A 294 -4.52 -18.99 24.98
CA GLY A 294 -3.68 -19.65 24.00
C GLY A 294 -2.46 -18.90 23.52
N ALA A 295 -1.84 -18.13 24.42
CA ALA A 295 -0.56 -17.49 24.20
C ALA A 295 0.59 -18.49 23.98
N GLY A 296 0.45 -19.75 24.39
CA GLY A 296 1.41 -20.83 24.16
C GLY A 296 0.81 -22.01 23.41
N ARG A 297 -0.25 -21.81 22.61
CA ARG A 297 -0.90 -22.91 21.86
C ARG A 297 0.09 -23.63 20.95
N GLU A 298 0.96 -22.89 20.28
CA GLU A 298 1.99 -23.44 19.40
C GLU A 298 3.05 -24.29 20.13
N LEU A 299 3.22 -24.13 21.45
CA LEU A 299 4.14 -24.95 22.25
C LEU A 299 3.63 -26.37 22.46
N PHE A 300 2.33 -26.60 22.25
CA PHE A 300 1.65 -27.88 22.50
C PHE A 300 0.91 -28.41 21.26
N MET A 301 1.14 -27.84 20.07
CA MET A 301 0.63 -28.38 18.81
C MET A 301 1.38 -29.64 18.42
N THR A 302 0.64 -30.65 17.97
CA THR A 302 1.24 -31.82 17.32
C THR A 302 1.79 -31.45 15.93
N ASP A 303 2.78 -32.20 15.42
CA ASP A 303 3.31 -31.97 14.06
C ASP A 303 2.22 -32.06 12.98
N GLU A 304 1.22 -32.93 13.19
CA GLU A 304 0.06 -33.07 12.31
C GLU A 304 -0.82 -31.83 12.30
N GLU A 305 -1.11 -31.25 13.48
CA GLU A 305 -1.86 -29.99 13.59
C GLU A 305 -1.09 -28.80 13.00
N ARG A 306 0.25 -28.78 13.14
CA ARG A 306 1.09 -27.73 12.54
C ARG A 306 1.01 -27.78 11.01
N MET A 307 1.18 -28.96 10.42
CA MET A 307 1.07 -29.17 8.97
C MET A 307 -0.33 -28.84 8.45
N ALA A 308 -1.40 -29.19 9.18
CA ALA A 308 -2.76 -28.87 8.77
C ALA A 308 -3.05 -27.35 8.83
N LEU A 309 -2.52 -26.64 9.82
CA LEU A 309 -2.64 -25.19 9.92
C LEU A 309 -1.89 -24.49 8.78
N GLU A 310 -0.69 -24.95 8.45
CA GLU A 310 0.10 -24.46 7.32
C GLU A 310 -0.61 -24.70 5.99
N ALA A 311 -1.13 -25.92 5.76
CA ALA A 311 -1.89 -26.25 4.56
C ALA A 311 -3.15 -25.38 4.41
N ARG A 312 -3.84 -25.10 5.51
CA ARG A 312 -5.02 -24.23 5.50
C ARG A 312 -4.67 -22.77 5.19
N ARG A 313 -3.57 -22.27 5.76
CA ARG A 313 -3.06 -20.92 5.45
C ARG A 313 -2.65 -20.80 3.98
N GLU A 314 -2.04 -21.84 3.42
CA GLU A 314 -1.66 -21.86 2.02
C GLU A 314 -2.90 -21.87 1.11
N LEU A 315 -3.94 -22.64 1.46
CA LEU A 315 -5.21 -22.61 0.74
C LEU A 315 -5.87 -21.22 0.78
N GLU A 316 -5.90 -20.59 1.95
CA GLU A 316 -6.43 -19.22 2.11
C GLU A 316 -5.62 -18.19 1.32
N ARG A 317 -4.28 -18.33 1.30
CA ARG A 317 -3.39 -17.51 0.48
C ARG A 317 -3.70 -17.66 -1.01
N GLN A 318 -3.90 -18.89 -1.48
CA GLN A 318 -4.24 -19.17 -2.87
C GLN A 318 -5.60 -18.58 -3.26
N GLU A 319 -6.60 -18.71 -2.41
CA GLU A 319 -7.93 -18.14 -2.66
C GLU A 319 -7.90 -16.61 -2.68
N LEU A 320 -7.14 -15.98 -1.77
CA LEU A 320 -6.93 -14.54 -1.76
C LEU A 320 -6.23 -14.06 -3.04
N MET A 321 -5.20 -14.78 -3.50
CA MET A 321 -4.52 -14.46 -4.76
C MET A 321 -5.46 -14.59 -5.96
N LYS A 322 -6.35 -15.58 -5.96
CA LYS A 322 -7.38 -15.77 -6.98
C LYS A 322 -8.40 -14.62 -6.98
N GLN A 323 -8.87 -14.19 -5.80
CA GLN A 323 -9.74 -13.02 -5.68
C GLN A 323 -9.06 -11.74 -6.18
N LYS A 324 -7.81 -11.51 -5.81
CA LYS A 324 -7.03 -10.36 -6.29
C LYS A 324 -6.90 -10.36 -7.82
N ARG A 325 -6.64 -11.53 -8.43
CA ARG A 325 -6.58 -11.68 -9.89
C ARG A 325 -7.90 -11.27 -10.56
N LEU A 326 -9.02 -11.78 -10.07
CA LEU A 326 -10.35 -11.44 -10.59
C LEU A 326 -10.67 -9.95 -10.42
N ALA A 327 -10.28 -9.35 -9.30
CA ALA A 327 -10.46 -7.91 -9.06
C ALA A 327 -9.63 -7.05 -10.02
N LEU A 328 -8.36 -7.42 -10.28
CA LEU A 328 -7.51 -6.74 -11.25
C LEU A 328 -8.07 -6.83 -12.66
N GLU A 329 -8.55 -8.01 -13.07
CA GLU A 329 -9.18 -8.22 -14.37
C GLU A 329 -10.46 -7.37 -14.52
N THR A 330 -11.28 -7.30 -13.46
CA THR A 330 -12.48 -6.44 -13.45
C THR A 330 -12.12 -4.95 -13.55
N ASN A 331 -11.11 -4.49 -12.79
CA ASN A 331 -10.65 -3.10 -12.85
C ASN A 331 -10.08 -2.75 -14.23
N LYS A 332 -9.39 -3.69 -14.88
CA LYS A 332 -8.89 -3.52 -16.24
C LYS A 332 -10.04 -3.31 -17.22
N ILE A 333 -11.08 -4.14 -17.16
CA ILE A 333 -12.28 -4.01 -18.02
C ILE A 333 -12.97 -2.67 -17.80
N ILE A 334 -13.12 -2.24 -16.54
CA ILE A 334 -13.73 -0.95 -16.20
C ILE A 334 -12.91 0.21 -16.79
N LYS A 335 -11.59 0.18 -16.66
CA LYS A 335 -10.70 1.22 -17.19
C LYS A 335 -10.76 1.29 -18.71
N GLU A 336 -10.75 0.13 -19.39
CA GLU A 336 -10.90 0.06 -20.85
C GLU A 336 -12.27 0.59 -21.31
N GLN A 337 -13.34 0.34 -20.56
CA GLN A 337 -14.67 0.92 -20.83
C GLN A 337 -14.66 2.44 -20.68
N GLN A 338 -14.09 2.96 -19.59
CA GLN A 338 -13.99 4.41 -19.35
C GLN A 338 -13.16 5.13 -20.42
N GLU A 339 -12.05 4.53 -20.87
CA GLU A 339 -11.25 5.09 -21.95
C GLU A 339 -12.00 5.10 -23.29
N LYS A 340 -12.74 4.03 -23.61
CA LYS A 340 -13.60 3.98 -24.79
C LYS A 340 -14.70 5.04 -24.73
N GLU A 341 -15.35 5.23 -23.59
CA GLU A 341 -16.34 6.29 -23.40
C GLU A 341 -15.73 7.68 -23.55
N ARG A 342 -14.53 7.91 -23.02
CA ARG A 342 -13.80 9.18 -23.17
C ARG A 342 -13.47 9.46 -24.63
N LEU A 343 -12.93 8.48 -25.35
CA LEU A 343 -12.62 8.61 -26.79
C LEU A 343 -13.88 8.83 -27.62
N TRP A 344 -14.97 8.15 -27.29
CA TRP A 344 -16.26 8.32 -27.95
C TRP A 344 -16.79 9.74 -27.74
N LEU A 345 -16.70 10.27 -26.52
CA LEU A 345 -17.15 11.62 -26.19
C LEU A 345 -16.29 12.68 -26.90
N ASP A 346 -14.97 12.50 -26.95
CA ASP A 346 -14.06 13.41 -27.67
C ASP A 346 -14.33 13.41 -29.18
N ALA A 347 -14.50 12.22 -29.78
CA ALA A 347 -14.86 12.11 -31.20
C ALA A 347 -16.23 12.74 -31.50
N TYR A 348 -17.20 12.59 -30.59
CA TYR A 348 -18.51 13.21 -30.69
C TYR A 348 -18.42 14.75 -30.65
N LEU A 349 -17.69 15.29 -29.67
CA LEU A 349 -17.46 16.74 -29.53
C LEU A 349 -16.71 17.32 -30.74
N ASN A 350 -15.67 16.63 -31.22
CA ASN A 350 -14.91 17.06 -32.38
C ASN A 350 -15.78 17.06 -33.65
N LYS A 351 -16.62 16.03 -33.84
CA LYS A 351 -17.58 15.99 -34.96
C LYS A 351 -18.57 17.15 -34.89
N ALA A 352 -19.12 17.45 -33.71
CA ALA A 352 -20.03 18.58 -33.52
C ALA A 352 -19.33 19.93 -33.84
N ARG A 353 -18.07 20.08 -33.41
CA ARG A 353 -17.24 21.25 -33.71
C ARG A 353 -17.03 21.43 -35.21
N LEU A 354 -16.70 20.36 -35.94
CA LEU A 354 -16.52 20.41 -37.40
C LEU A 354 -17.81 20.81 -38.13
N CYS A 355 -18.95 20.24 -37.75
CA CYS A 355 -20.24 20.66 -38.32
C CYS A 355 -20.52 22.15 -38.08
N SER A 356 -20.21 22.67 -36.89
CA SER A 356 -20.40 24.09 -36.59
C SER A 356 -19.48 25.00 -37.41
N ILE A 357 -18.24 24.57 -37.67
CA ILE A 357 -17.31 25.29 -38.56
C ILE A 357 -17.84 25.27 -39.99
N GLU A 358 -18.28 24.11 -40.50
CA GLU A 358 -18.84 23.98 -41.85
C GLU A 358 -20.09 24.84 -42.04
N GLU A 359 -20.96 24.90 -41.02
CA GLU A 359 -22.13 25.80 -41.01
C GLU A 359 -21.73 27.28 -41.03
N ALA A 360 -20.69 27.65 -40.27
CA ALA A 360 -20.17 29.01 -40.23
C ALA A 360 -19.50 29.41 -41.56
N GLU A 361 -18.71 28.53 -42.16
CA GLU A 361 -18.10 28.72 -43.48
C GLU A 361 -19.17 28.84 -44.56
N ARG A 362 -20.22 28.00 -44.52
CA ARG A 362 -21.33 28.08 -45.47
C ARG A 362 -22.16 29.35 -45.29
N LYS A 363 -22.24 29.90 -44.08
CA LYS A 363 -22.86 31.21 -43.84
C LYS A 363 -21.97 32.32 -44.39
N HIS A 364 -20.69 32.29 -44.07
CA HIS A 364 -19.70 33.25 -44.56
C HIS A 364 -19.64 33.29 -46.10
N ASN A 365 -19.64 32.13 -46.76
CA ASN A 365 -19.60 32.05 -48.22
C ASN A 365 -20.90 32.60 -48.87
N ARG A 366 -22.05 32.41 -48.22
CA ARG A 366 -23.32 33.02 -48.66
C ARG A 366 -23.31 34.54 -48.51
N GLU A 367 -22.86 35.04 -47.36
CA GLU A 367 -22.72 36.48 -47.11
C GLU A 367 -21.73 37.10 -48.12
N TRP A 368 -20.63 36.42 -48.40
CA TRP A 368 -19.64 36.85 -49.39
C TRP A 368 -20.19 36.88 -50.82
N GLU A 369 -20.96 35.87 -51.24
CA GLU A 369 -21.65 35.88 -52.54
C GLU A 369 -22.73 36.98 -52.64
N GLU A 370 -23.44 37.29 -51.56
CA GLU A 370 -24.43 38.37 -51.53
C GLU A 370 -23.77 39.76 -51.65
N ASP A 371 -22.65 39.99 -50.96
CA ASP A 371 -21.95 41.28 -50.94
C ASP A 371 -21.04 41.51 -52.17
N TRP A 372 -20.43 40.44 -52.70
CA TRP A 372 -19.35 40.51 -53.69
C TRP A 372 -19.55 39.60 -54.92
N GLY A 373 -20.70 38.93 -55.03
CA GLY A 373 -21.05 38.13 -56.22
C GLY A 373 -21.26 38.99 -57.48
N PRO A 374 -21.25 38.37 -58.68
CA PRO A 374 -21.37 39.10 -59.93
C PRO A 374 -22.70 39.87 -60.02
N ARG A 375 -22.65 41.20 -60.10
CA ARG A 375 -23.83 42.02 -60.39
C ARG A 375 -24.20 41.88 -61.86
N GLU A 376 -25.42 41.40 -62.14
CA GLU A 376 -25.92 41.23 -63.50
C GLU A 376 -25.90 42.55 -64.30
N PRO A 377 -25.39 42.55 -65.55
CA PRO A 377 -25.62 43.62 -66.51
C PRO A 377 -27.04 43.52 -67.11
N PRO A 378 -27.63 44.61 -67.65
CA PRO A 378 -28.99 44.58 -68.18
C PRO A 378 -29.11 43.75 -69.46
N ARG A 379 -30.26 43.06 -69.57
CA ARG A 379 -30.67 42.11 -70.63
C ARG A 379 -30.70 42.69 -72.06
N SER A 380 -30.35 41.85 -73.05
CA SER A 380 -31.15 41.51 -74.27
C SER A 380 -30.32 40.66 -75.29
N PRO A 381 -30.91 40.05 -76.34
CA PRO A 381 -31.70 38.81 -76.37
C PRO A 381 -31.06 37.65 -77.20
N SER A 382 -31.56 36.44 -76.98
CA SER A 382 -31.14 35.14 -77.57
C SER A 382 -31.36 34.99 -79.08
N PRO A 383 -30.68 34.02 -79.75
CA PRO A 383 -31.32 32.74 -80.14
C PRO A 383 -30.35 31.53 -79.99
N GLY A 384 -30.73 30.28 -79.68
CA GLY A 384 -31.63 29.32 -80.35
C GLY A 384 -30.97 27.90 -80.27
N PRO A 385 -31.70 26.77 -80.43
CA PRO A 385 -31.48 25.57 -79.60
C PRO A 385 -31.01 24.25 -80.29
N SER A 386 -30.46 23.35 -79.45
CA SER A 386 -30.45 21.85 -79.52
C SER A 386 -29.58 21.15 -80.60
N PRO A 387 -29.25 19.83 -80.51
CA PRO A 387 -29.85 18.76 -79.67
C PRO A 387 -28.88 17.78 -78.96
N ASN A 388 -29.47 16.95 -78.09
CA ASN A 388 -28.88 15.79 -77.41
C ASN A 388 -29.48 14.50 -78.01
N PRO A 389 -28.84 13.32 -77.92
CA PRO A 389 -29.54 12.16 -77.30
C PRO A 389 -28.58 11.27 -76.46
N LYS A 390 -28.86 10.86 -75.20
CA LYS A 390 -29.77 9.79 -74.69
C LYS A 390 -29.48 8.36 -75.26
N PRO A 391 -29.81 7.21 -74.59
CA PRO A 391 -30.11 6.93 -73.16
C PRO A 391 -29.75 5.48 -72.61
N THR A 392 -29.62 5.31 -71.26
CA THR A 392 -30.07 4.22 -70.29
C THR A 392 -29.97 2.69 -70.60
N PRO A 393 -30.23 1.65 -69.71
CA PRO A 393 -30.66 1.56 -68.27
C PRO A 393 -29.88 0.53 -67.36
N VAL A 394 -29.74 0.68 -66.00
CA VAL A 394 -30.42 0.04 -64.79
C VAL A 394 -30.57 -1.53 -64.83
N PRO A 395 -30.61 -2.38 -63.74
CA PRO A 395 -30.70 -2.15 -62.26
C PRO A 395 -30.00 -3.14 -61.23
N LYS A 396 -30.03 -2.73 -59.93
CA LYS A 396 -30.14 -3.50 -58.63
C LYS A 396 -29.00 -4.48 -58.26
N SER A 397 -28.52 -4.65 -57.02
CA SER A 397 -29.00 -4.42 -55.64
C SER A 397 -27.82 -4.43 -54.65
N ALA A 398 -27.98 -3.82 -53.46
CA ALA A 398 -27.04 -3.78 -52.32
C ALA A 398 -26.91 -5.16 -51.59
N PRO A 399 -26.14 -5.34 -50.48
CA PRO A 399 -25.25 -4.42 -49.75
C PRO A 399 -23.86 -4.97 -49.28
N VAL A 400 -22.97 -4.03 -48.90
CA VAL A 400 -22.03 -4.05 -47.74
C VAL A 400 -20.71 -4.88 -47.75
N THR A 401 -19.65 -4.15 -47.37
CA THR A 401 -18.30 -4.50 -46.83
C THR A 401 -17.31 -5.29 -47.67
N ASN A 402 -16.24 -4.63 -48.11
CA ASN A 402 -14.90 -4.74 -47.49
C ASN A 402 -13.92 -3.78 -48.20
N LYS A 403 -13.22 -2.96 -47.42
CA LYS A 403 -12.13 -2.09 -47.88
C LYS A 403 -10.87 -2.95 -48.10
N PRO A 404 -10.19 -2.86 -49.26
CA PRO A 404 -8.86 -3.41 -49.43
C PRO A 404 -7.76 -2.35 -49.27
N ARG A 405 -6.64 -2.83 -48.72
CA ARG A 405 -5.23 -2.49 -48.99
C ARG A 405 -4.84 -1.03 -49.30
N SER A 406 -3.94 -0.51 -48.48
CA SER A 406 -2.78 0.24 -48.95
C SER A 406 -1.52 -0.29 -48.26
N SER A 407 -0.62 -0.78 -49.10
CA SER A 407 0.72 -1.28 -48.84
C SER A 407 1.72 -0.16 -48.50
N GLY A 408 2.72 -0.50 -47.69
CA GLY A 408 4.09 -0.04 -47.89
C GLY A 408 4.78 0.56 -46.67
N GLU A 409 5.36 -0.28 -45.79
CA GLU A 409 6.47 0.12 -44.92
C GLU A 409 7.50 -1.02 -44.80
N ASN A 410 8.69 -0.77 -45.37
CA ASN A 410 10.03 -1.34 -45.13
C ASN A 410 10.17 -2.78 -44.59
N GLU A 411 10.39 -3.71 -45.52
CA GLU A 411 10.82 -5.09 -45.29
C GLU A 411 12.34 -5.13 -45.01
N GLY A 412 12.74 -5.53 -43.80
CA GLY A 412 14.13 -5.84 -43.45
C GLY A 412 14.42 -7.33 -43.67
N PRO A 413 15.68 -7.72 -43.99
CA PRO A 413 16.00 -9.03 -44.55
C PRO A 413 15.87 -10.25 -43.59
N LEU A 414 15.51 -10.04 -42.31
CA LEU A 414 15.30 -11.11 -41.33
C LEU A 414 13.83 -11.36 -40.99
N ASP A 415 12.91 -10.60 -41.60
CA ASP A 415 11.49 -10.61 -41.25
C ASP A 415 11.27 -10.40 -39.74
N LEU A 416 12.07 -9.50 -39.16
CA LEU A 416 12.08 -9.12 -37.76
C LEU A 416 12.19 -7.60 -37.62
N ALA A 417 11.29 -6.98 -36.86
CA ALA A 417 11.30 -5.55 -36.56
C ALA A 417 11.92 -5.28 -35.19
N LEU A 418 12.82 -4.30 -35.14
CA LEU A 418 13.45 -3.81 -33.91
C LEU A 418 12.90 -2.42 -33.57
N GLU A 419 12.75 -2.15 -32.28
CA GLU A 419 12.46 -0.83 -31.73
C GLU A 419 13.42 -0.51 -30.57
N GLY A 420 13.54 0.76 -30.21
CA GLY A 420 14.40 1.18 -29.09
C GLY A 420 15.76 1.70 -29.55
N GLY A 421 16.83 1.29 -28.87
CA GLY A 421 18.18 1.86 -28.99
C GLY A 421 18.52 2.83 -27.86
N ILE A 422 19.81 3.14 -27.70
CA ILE A 422 20.28 4.08 -26.66
C ILE A 422 19.73 5.51 -26.85
N ASP A 423 19.34 5.84 -28.07
CA ASP A 423 18.72 7.10 -28.49
C ASP A 423 17.19 7.14 -28.30
N SER A 424 16.60 6.02 -27.89
CA SER A 424 15.18 5.89 -27.57
C SER A 424 14.92 5.98 -26.06
N PRO A 425 13.74 6.45 -25.61
CA PRO A 425 13.33 6.40 -24.20
C PRO A 425 13.39 4.99 -23.57
N LEU A 426 13.42 3.94 -24.40
CA LEU A 426 13.61 2.57 -23.94
C LEU A 426 15.04 2.29 -23.48
N GLY A 427 16.04 2.99 -24.03
CA GLY A 427 17.47 2.84 -23.72
C GLY A 427 18.09 1.50 -24.12
N LYS A 428 17.34 0.60 -24.76
CA LYS A 428 17.73 -0.76 -25.14
C LYS A 428 17.06 -1.18 -26.44
N LEU A 429 17.63 -2.16 -27.15
CA LEU A 429 17.12 -2.67 -28.43
C LEU A 429 16.19 -3.87 -28.21
N VAL A 430 14.93 -3.76 -28.61
CA VAL A 430 13.90 -4.77 -28.34
C VAL A 430 13.25 -5.24 -29.64
N VAL A 431 12.90 -6.53 -29.70
CA VAL A 431 12.13 -7.13 -30.80
C VAL A 431 10.67 -6.69 -30.70
N SER A 432 10.22 -5.85 -31.63
CA SER A 432 8.87 -5.30 -31.63
C SER A 432 7.88 -6.18 -32.39
N THR A 433 8.30 -6.80 -33.49
CA THR A 433 7.45 -7.65 -34.33
C THR A 433 8.28 -8.77 -34.97
N ILE A 434 7.68 -9.95 -35.04
CA ILE A 434 8.19 -11.12 -35.78
C ILE A 434 7.18 -11.40 -36.88
N TYR A 435 7.63 -11.44 -38.13
CA TYR A 435 6.74 -11.65 -39.27
C TYR A 435 6.63 -13.16 -39.58
N GLU A 436 5.40 -13.61 -39.78
CA GLU A 436 5.06 -15.01 -40.01
C GLU A 436 5.73 -15.54 -41.28
N GLY A 437 6.45 -16.67 -41.16
CA GLY A 437 7.20 -17.28 -42.27
C GLY A 437 8.65 -16.80 -42.43
N GLY A 438 9.09 -15.83 -41.63
CA GLY A 438 10.49 -15.37 -41.55
C GLY A 438 11.44 -16.36 -40.86
N SER A 439 12.75 -16.15 -40.97
CA SER A 439 13.75 -17.03 -40.33
C SER A 439 13.68 -17.01 -38.80
N ALA A 440 13.34 -15.86 -38.19
CA ALA A 440 13.13 -15.75 -36.75
C ALA A 440 11.89 -16.51 -36.26
N ASP A 441 10.80 -16.48 -37.04
CA ASP A 441 9.55 -17.22 -36.77
C ASP A 441 9.75 -18.73 -36.92
N LYS A 442 10.41 -19.17 -38.00
CA LYS A 442 10.74 -20.58 -38.25
C LYS A 442 11.68 -21.18 -37.20
N HIS A 443 12.61 -20.40 -36.67
CA HIS A 443 13.47 -20.83 -35.57
C HIS A 443 12.69 -20.93 -34.25
N GLY A 444 11.67 -20.09 -34.03
CA GLY A 444 10.80 -20.10 -32.85
C GLY A 444 11.51 -19.78 -31.52
N GLY A 445 12.74 -19.29 -31.58
CA GLY A 445 13.59 -19.01 -30.41
C GLY A 445 13.56 -17.56 -29.96
N VAL A 446 13.08 -16.65 -30.82
CA VAL A 446 12.94 -15.22 -30.55
C VAL A 446 11.46 -14.92 -30.34
N VAL A 447 11.12 -14.14 -29.33
CA VAL A 447 9.76 -13.66 -29.08
C VAL A 447 9.70 -12.14 -29.01
N ARG A 448 8.51 -11.58 -29.27
CA ARG A 448 8.28 -10.14 -29.11
C ARG A 448 8.57 -9.72 -27.67
N GLY A 449 9.42 -8.70 -27.50
CA GLY A 449 9.85 -8.19 -26.20
C GLY A 449 11.25 -8.65 -25.78
N ASP A 450 11.90 -9.55 -26.53
CA ASP A 450 13.28 -9.93 -26.28
C ASP A 450 14.24 -8.77 -26.59
N GLU A 451 15.29 -8.63 -25.78
CA GLU A 451 16.32 -7.60 -25.97
C GLU A 451 17.47 -8.14 -26.82
N VAL A 452 17.88 -7.44 -27.87
CA VAL A 452 18.99 -7.83 -28.73
C VAL A 452 20.30 -7.26 -28.19
N LEU A 453 21.18 -8.15 -27.73
CA LEU A 453 22.45 -7.80 -27.11
C LEU A 453 23.63 -7.82 -28.09
N ALA A 454 23.63 -8.72 -29.07
CA ALA A 454 24.69 -8.79 -30.08
C ALA A 454 24.26 -9.51 -31.37
N VAL A 455 24.92 -9.18 -32.49
CA VAL A 455 24.77 -9.83 -33.81
C VAL A 455 26.15 -10.23 -34.33
N ASN A 456 26.36 -11.51 -34.65
CA ASN A 456 27.63 -12.08 -35.13
C ASN A 456 28.85 -11.62 -34.30
N GLY A 457 28.71 -11.63 -32.97
CA GLY A 457 29.75 -11.22 -32.03
C GLY A 457 29.95 -9.71 -31.85
N LYS A 458 29.25 -8.86 -32.62
CA LYS A 458 29.23 -7.41 -32.38
C LYS A 458 28.20 -7.07 -31.31
N ILE A 459 28.67 -6.51 -30.19
CA ILE A 459 27.82 -6.04 -29.08
C ILE A 459 27.02 -4.82 -29.52
N LEU A 460 25.73 -4.82 -29.19
CA LEU A 460 24.75 -3.79 -29.56
C LEU A 460 24.06 -3.15 -28.34
N THR A 461 24.50 -3.42 -27.11
CA THR A 461 23.89 -2.90 -25.87
C THR A 461 23.78 -1.37 -25.83
N ASP A 462 24.75 -0.66 -26.40
CA ASP A 462 24.79 0.81 -26.47
C ASP A 462 24.60 1.34 -27.90
N ALA A 463 24.07 0.52 -28.81
CA ALA A 463 23.88 0.91 -30.20
C ALA A 463 22.56 1.67 -30.42
N THR A 464 22.57 2.59 -31.38
CA THR A 464 21.34 3.22 -31.87
C THR A 464 20.51 2.24 -32.70
N LEU A 465 19.21 2.50 -32.86
CA LEU A 465 18.32 1.65 -33.66
C LEU A 465 18.85 1.44 -35.10
N SER A 466 19.30 2.52 -35.72
CA SER A 466 19.83 2.48 -37.09
C SER A 466 21.13 1.69 -37.18
N GLU A 467 22.01 1.77 -36.17
CA GLU A 467 23.25 0.98 -36.14
C GLU A 467 22.98 -0.52 -35.99
N ALA A 468 21.99 -0.88 -35.17
CA ALA A 468 21.56 -2.25 -34.98
C ALA A 468 20.95 -2.84 -36.25
N GLN A 469 20.04 -2.11 -36.91
CA GLN A 469 19.44 -2.49 -38.20
C GLN A 469 20.51 -2.67 -39.29
N ASN A 470 21.46 -1.74 -39.37
CA ASN A 470 22.59 -1.82 -40.30
C ASN A 470 23.54 -2.99 -40.00
N SER A 471 23.69 -3.36 -38.74
CA SER A 471 24.49 -4.53 -38.33
C SER A 471 23.80 -5.84 -38.68
N LEU A 472 22.48 -5.94 -38.49
CA LEU A 472 21.69 -7.10 -38.87
C LEU A 472 21.65 -7.29 -40.39
N ALA A 473 21.42 -6.21 -41.14
CA ALA A 473 21.42 -6.24 -42.61
C ALA A 473 22.80 -6.62 -43.18
N ARG A 474 23.90 -6.16 -42.56
CA ARG A 474 25.25 -6.57 -42.98
C ARG A 474 25.58 -8.01 -42.65
N ALA A 475 25.15 -8.49 -41.48
CA ALA A 475 25.32 -9.90 -41.10
C ALA A 475 24.61 -10.83 -42.10
N TRP A 476 23.40 -10.45 -42.52
CA TRP A 476 22.63 -11.19 -43.53
C TRP A 476 23.27 -11.17 -44.91
N ASN A 477 23.69 -9.99 -45.36
CA ASN A 477 24.31 -9.83 -46.67
C ASN A 477 25.78 -10.26 -46.73
N SER A 478 26.36 -10.73 -45.61
CA SER A 478 27.76 -11.19 -45.55
C SER A 478 28.00 -12.56 -46.17
N GLY A 479 26.94 -13.26 -46.60
CA GLY A 479 27.02 -14.52 -47.35
C GLY A 479 27.37 -15.75 -46.51
N GLY A 480 27.15 -15.70 -45.19
CA GLY A 480 27.23 -16.86 -44.31
C GLY A 480 25.91 -17.64 -44.29
N ASP A 481 25.99 -18.97 -44.10
CA ASP A 481 24.81 -19.85 -44.04
C ASP A 481 23.93 -19.59 -42.79
N TRP A 482 24.44 -18.88 -41.77
CA TRP A 482 23.71 -18.53 -40.54
C TRP A 482 24.16 -17.20 -39.91
N ILE A 483 23.30 -16.64 -39.05
CA ILE A 483 23.57 -15.49 -38.18
C ILE A 483 23.42 -15.89 -36.72
N ASP A 484 24.40 -15.50 -35.91
CA ASP A 484 24.34 -15.63 -34.46
C ASP A 484 23.74 -14.36 -33.83
N LEU A 485 22.60 -14.50 -33.17
CA LEU A 485 21.94 -13.45 -32.41
C LEU A 485 22.02 -13.77 -30.92
N VAL A 486 22.51 -12.83 -30.12
CA VAL A 486 22.48 -12.95 -28.66
C VAL A 486 21.35 -12.11 -28.11
N ILE A 487 20.40 -12.73 -27.44
CA ILE A 487 19.23 -12.07 -26.88
C ILE A 487 19.14 -12.24 -25.36
N ALA A 488 18.62 -11.24 -24.66
CA ALA A 488 18.12 -11.38 -23.30
C ALA A 488 16.64 -11.78 -23.36
N MET A 489 16.31 -12.93 -22.80
CA MET A 489 14.94 -13.44 -22.83
C MET A 489 14.01 -12.56 -22.00
N SER A 490 12.92 -12.09 -22.59
CA SER A 490 11.86 -11.42 -21.85
C SER A 490 11.07 -12.45 -21.02
N PRO A 491 10.80 -12.23 -19.72
CA PRO A 491 9.94 -13.12 -18.94
C PRO A 491 8.54 -13.20 -19.59
N PRO A 492 7.86 -14.36 -19.56
CA PRO A 492 6.48 -14.43 -20.03
C PRO A 492 5.61 -13.44 -19.24
N LYS A 493 4.68 -12.77 -19.93
CA LYS A 493 3.82 -11.64 -19.48
C LYS A 493 3.00 -11.83 -18.18
N GLU A 494 3.19 -12.94 -17.46
CA GLU A 494 2.54 -13.23 -16.18
C GLU A 494 3.38 -12.82 -14.96
N TYR A 495 4.57 -12.26 -15.16
CA TYR A 495 5.42 -11.77 -14.07
C TYR A 495 5.87 -10.33 -14.34
N GLU A 496 5.03 -9.37 -13.97
CA GLU A 496 5.47 -7.99 -13.72
C GLU A 496 5.05 -7.61 -12.31
N ASP A 497 5.81 -8.11 -11.33
CA ASP A 497 6.14 -7.38 -10.10
C ASP A 497 7.65 -7.58 -9.89
N GLU A 498 8.36 -6.48 -9.68
CA GLU A 498 9.81 -6.31 -9.80
C GLU A 498 10.66 -7.36 -9.07
N VAL A 499 11.46 -8.10 -9.84
CA VAL A 499 12.80 -8.52 -9.40
C VAL A 499 13.73 -8.29 -10.59
N TYR A 500 14.79 -7.50 -10.42
CA TYR A 500 15.94 -7.48 -11.33
C TYR A 500 16.63 -8.85 -11.25
N VAL A 501 16.06 -9.84 -11.93
CA VAL A 501 16.72 -11.12 -12.17
C VAL A 501 17.60 -10.89 -13.38
N HIS A 502 18.88 -11.25 -13.29
CA HIS A 502 19.73 -11.38 -14.48
C HIS A 502 18.99 -12.26 -15.50
N LEU A 503 18.49 -11.64 -16.58
CA LEU A 503 17.77 -12.37 -17.61
C LEU A 503 18.76 -13.35 -18.25
N PRO A 504 18.42 -14.64 -18.35
CA PRO A 504 19.31 -15.59 -19.00
C PRO A 504 19.48 -15.19 -20.46
N SER A 505 20.72 -14.91 -20.87
CA SER A 505 21.05 -14.64 -22.27
C SER A 505 21.15 -15.93 -23.05
N ARG A 506 20.61 -15.97 -24.27
CA ARG A 506 20.74 -17.11 -25.18
C ARG A 506 21.37 -16.68 -26.49
N VAL A 507 22.25 -17.52 -27.02
CA VAL A 507 22.79 -17.40 -28.37
C VAL A 507 21.93 -18.26 -29.29
N LEU A 508 21.35 -17.66 -30.31
CA LEU A 508 20.55 -18.32 -31.33
C LEU A 508 21.27 -18.23 -32.66
N SER A 509 21.41 -19.35 -33.35
CA SER A 509 22.00 -19.40 -34.69
C SER A 509 20.88 -19.62 -35.70
N MET A 510 20.56 -18.59 -36.48
CA MET A 510 19.45 -18.58 -37.44
C MET A 510 20.00 -18.73 -38.85
N PHE A 511 19.47 -19.69 -39.62
CA PHE A 511 19.86 -19.88 -41.01
C PHE A 511 19.35 -18.74 -41.90
N ALA A 512 20.21 -18.31 -42.82
CA ALA A 512 19.88 -17.28 -43.81
C ALA A 512 18.98 -17.83 -44.93
#